data_AF-A0A7C2RP27-F1
#
_entry.id   AF-A0A7C2RP27-F1
#
_cell.length_a   1.000
_cell.length_b   1.000
_cell.length_c   1.000
_cell.angle_alpha   90.00
_cell.angle_beta   90.00
_cell.angle_gamma   90.00
#
_symmetry.space_group_name_H-M   'P 1'
#
loop_
_entity.id
_entity.type
_entity.pdbx_description
1 polymer ?
#
loop_
_entity_poly.entity_id
_entity_poly.type
_entity_poly.pdbx_seq_one_letter_code
_entity_poly.pdbx_strand_id
1 'polypeptide(L)'
;MSQQVENLSPGSGGSQDQASPGSQGVLAVESTAGVRDVEALLDGVLVEVKTLFERVSGLEEKSGVFKDDLGSLRKELEDLRARLGEVHKDLLLIRRESTISRLAGFVGLWKLHMCSNNSQGICTAWRINSDAELKAIYGDQAVVDVEGVKRARVSIAYHLCSFCPLFRPRG
;
A
#
# COMPACT_ATOMS: atom_id res chain seq x y z
N MET A 1 41.79 -4.35 24.59
CA MET A 1 43.22 -4.23 24.26
C MET A 1 43.82 -3.25 25.26
N SER A 2 44.35 -3.79 26.34
CA SER A 2 45.10 -3.06 27.35
C SER A 2 46.53 -2.93 26.88
N GLN A 3 47.15 -1.75 27.03
CA GLN A 3 48.60 -1.64 27.19
C GLN A 3 48.94 -0.29 27.84
N GLN A 4 49.23 -0.38 29.13
CA GLN A 4 50.12 0.53 29.86
C GLN A 4 51.55 0.33 29.32
N VAL A 5 52.35 1.39 29.30
CA VAL A 5 53.81 1.28 29.22
C VAL A 5 54.40 2.07 30.39
N GLU A 6 55.04 1.33 31.29
CA GLU A 6 55.89 1.82 32.37
C GLU A 6 57.29 2.17 31.86
N ASN A 7 57.83 3.25 32.43
CA ASN A 7 59.19 3.48 32.95
C ASN A 7 60.41 2.76 32.34
N LEU A 8 61.43 3.58 32.02
CA LEU A 8 62.86 3.22 32.14
C LEU A 8 63.65 4.39 32.77
N SER A 9 64.24 4.12 33.94
CA SER A 9 65.33 4.85 34.61
C SER A 9 66.70 4.24 34.20
N PRO A 10 67.86 4.60 34.79
CA PRO A 10 68.46 5.91 35.06
C PRO A 10 69.90 6.03 34.47
N GLY A 11 70.47 7.24 34.45
CA GLY A 11 71.87 7.49 34.09
C GLY A 11 72.56 8.40 35.11
N SER A 12 73.58 7.87 35.76
CA SER A 12 74.36 8.40 36.87
C SER A 12 75.47 9.38 36.46
N GLY A 13 75.81 10.33 37.35
CA GLY A 13 77.18 10.86 37.44
C GLY A 13 77.35 12.21 38.14
N GLY A 14 78.09 12.23 39.26
CA GLY A 14 79.00 13.34 39.60
C GLY A 14 78.66 14.22 40.83
N SER A 15 79.27 13.90 41.97
CA SER A 15 79.43 14.74 43.18
C SER A 15 80.33 15.97 42.89
N GLN A 16 80.04 17.19 43.36
CA GLN A 16 80.32 17.83 44.67
C GLN A 16 81.11 19.14 44.38
N ASP A 17 80.58 20.31 44.71
CA ASP A 17 81.11 21.15 45.80
C ASP A 17 80.39 22.52 45.94
N GLN A 18 80.55 23.07 47.13
CA GLN A 18 79.77 24.07 47.86
C GLN A 18 79.81 25.51 47.32
N ALA A 19 78.70 26.27 47.53
CA ALA A 19 78.66 27.48 48.38
C ALA A 19 77.32 28.27 48.27
N SER A 20 76.59 28.34 49.39
CA SER A 20 75.75 29.41 50.01
C SER A 20 75.01 30.53 49.22
N PRO A 21 73.96 31.15 49.84
CA PRO A 21 72.70 31.45 49.17
C PRO A 21 72.35 32.94 49.02
N GLY A 22 71.52 33.25 48.03
CA GLY A 22 70.78 34.52 47.89
C GLY A 22 69.69 34.33 46.82
N SER A 23 68.48 33.95 47.22
CA SER A 23 67.33 34.83 47.48
C SER A 23 66.51 35.18 46.23
N GLN A 24 65.29 34.62 46.20
CA GLN A 24 64.05 35.11 45.53
C GLN A 24 64.10 35.10 43.99
N GLY A 25 63.43 34.17 43.31
CA GLY A 25 61.96 34.14 43.21
C GLY A 25 61.52 35.37 42.42
N VAL A 26 61.17 35.28 41.14
CA VAL A 26 59.86 34.82 40.67
C VAL A 26 59.99 34.14 39.30
N LEU A 27 59.50 32.90 39.22
CA LEU A 27 59.15 32.21 37.98
C LEU A 27 58.02 32.99 37.29
N ALA A 28 58.33 33.68 36.21
CA ALA A 28 57.33 34.10 35.24
C ALA A 28 57.39 33.12 34.07
N VAL A 29 56.20 32.70 33.62
CA VAL A 29 55.93 31.91 32.40
C VAL A 29 56.01 30.39 32.57
N GLU A 30 54.85 29.78 32.82
CA GLU A 30 54.44 28.46 32.27
C GLU A 30 52.96 28.13 32.59
N SER A 31 52.38 28.73 33.65
CA SER A 31 50.99 28.48 34.05
C SER A 31 49.92 29.03 33.09
N THR A 32 50.23 30.01 32.25
CA THR A 32 49.26 30.61 31.30
C THR A 32 49.11 29.82 30.00
N ALA A 33 50.09 29.00 29.63
CA ALA A 33 50.03 28.19 28.41
C ALA A 33 49.03 27.03 28.57
N GLY A 34 49.12 26.29 29.69
CA GLY A 34 48.17 25.21 29.99
C GLY A 34 46.72 25.70 30.19
N VAL A 35 46.53 26.93 30.69
CA VAL A 35 45.18 27.53 30.80
C VAL A 35 44.61 27.87 29.42
N ARG A 36 45.43 28.36 28.48
CA ARG A 36 45.00 28.63 27.10
C ARG A 36 44.67 27.36 26.31
N ASP A 37 45.40 26.27 26.55
CA ASP A 37 45.11 24.97 25.92
C ASP A 37 43.78 24.39 26.45
N VAL A 38 43.50 24.55 27.75
CA VAL A 38 42.21 24.16 28.34
C VAL A 38 41.06 25.02 27.80
N GLU A 39 41.26 26.32 27.61
CA GLU A 39 40.29 27.23 26.99
C GLU A 39 39.96 26.83 25.55
N ALA A 40 40.98 26.50 24.74
CA ALA A 40 40.79 26.02 23.38
C ALA A 40 40.03 24.68 23.32
N LEU A 41 40.30 23.77 24.27
CA LEU A 41 39.55 22.51 24.39
C LEU A 41 38.09 22.75 24.80
N LEU A 42 37.83 23.67 25.73
CA LEU A 42 36.48 24.07 26.14
C LEU A 42 35.68 24.67 24.97
N ASP A 43 36.31 25.52 24.16
CA ASP A 43 35.70 26.08 22.96
C ASP A 43 35.40 24.99 21.92
N GLY A 44 36.32 24.02 21.74
CA GLY A 44 36.11 22.86 20.89
C GLY A 44 34.91 22.02 21.34
N VAL A 45 34.84 21.68 22.63
CA VAL A 45 33.71 20.95 23.22
C VAL A 45 32.41 21.73 23.07
N LEU A 46 32.43 23.05 23.26
CA LEU A 46 31.25 23.90 23.10
C LEU A 46 30.70 23.85 21.66
N VAL A 47 31.58 23.87 20.65
CA VAL A 47 31.19 23.73 19.25
C VAL A 47 30.57 22.35 19.00
N GLU A 48 31.21 21.28 19.46
CA GLU A 48 30.69 19.91 19.28
C GLU A 48 29.32 19.72 19.95
N VAL A 49 29.14 20.24 21.17
CA VAL A 49 27.84 20.20 21.88
C VAL A 49 26.75 20.92 21.09
N LYS A 50 27.05 22.08 20.49
CA LYS A 50 26.08 22.80 19.64
C LYS A 50 25.73 21.99 18.39
N THR A 51 26.72 21.42 17.70
CA THR A 51 26.48 20.58 16.52
C THR A 51 25.67 19.33 16.88
N LEU A 52 25.93 18.71 18.04
CA LEU A 52 25.14 17.58 18.52
C LEU A 52 23.69 17.99 18.82
N PHE A 53 23.47 19.15 19.42
CA PHE A 53 22.14 19.68 19.69
C PHE A 53 21.33 19.85 18.39
N GLU A 54 21.92 20.48 17.37
CA GLU A 54 21.29 20.64 16.05
C GLU A 54 20.94 19.29 15.40
N ARG A 55 21.85 18.31 15.49
CA ARG A 55 21.61 16.96 14.96
C ARG A 55 20.50 16.24 15.71
N VAL A 56 20.42 16.38 17.04
CA VAL A 56 19.36 15.78 17.87
C VAL A 56 18.02 16.41 17.53
N SER A 57 17.93 17.74 17.45
CA SER A 57 16.69 18.42 17.04
C SER A 57 16.24 17.99 15.64
N GLY A 58 17.16 17.85 14.68
CA GLY A 58 16.85 17.34 13.35
C GLY A 58 16.40 15.87 13.33
N LEU A 59 16.87 15.04 14.27
CA LEU A 59 16.38 13.66 14.42
C LEU A 59 14.98 13.62 15.05
N GLU A 60 14.71 14.48 16.03
CA GLU A 60 13.39 14.60 16.66
C GLU A 60 12.32 15.04 15.64
N GLU A 61 12.64 16.00 14.77
CA GLU A 61 11.75 16.44 13.69
C GLU A 61 11.42 15.28 12.74
N LYS A 62 12.46 14.59 12.23
CA LYS A 62 12.27 13.43 11.33
C LYS A 62 11.49 12.30 11.99
N SER A 63 11.72 12.06 13.28
CA SER A 63 10.97 11.07 14.07
C SER A 63 9.48 11.44 14.14
N GLY A 64 9.17 12.73 14.29
CA GLY A 64 7.80 13.26 14.21
C GLY A 64 7.15 12.98 12.85
N VAL A 65 7.83 13.34 11.76
CA VAL A 65 7.34 13.09 10.39
C VAL A 65 7.08 11.61 10.15
N PHE A 66 8.00 10.72 10.52
CA PHE A 66 7.80 9.27 10.36
C PHE A 66 6.63 8.73 11.19
N LYS A 67 6.37 9.29 12.36
CA LYS A 67 5.21 8.92 13.17
C LYS A 67 3.91 9.30 12.48
N ASP A 68 3.87 10.48 11.86
CA ASP A 68 2.71 10.95 11.10
C ASP A 68 2.48 10.10 9.83
N ASP A 69 3.55 9.80 9.10
CA ASP A 69 3.51 8.91 7.92
C ASP A 69 2.99 7.51 8.28
N LEU A 70 3.50 6.92 9.36
CA LEU A 70 3.00 5.63 9.88
C LEU A 70 1.52 5.71 10.26
N GLY A 71 1.08 6.84 10.83
CA GLY A 71 -0.32 7.10 11.13
C GLY A 71 -1.19 7.16 9.87
N SER A 72 -0.72 7.82 8.81
CA SER A 72 -1.41 7.87 7.51
C SER A 72 -1.50 6.50 6.86
N LEU A 73 -0.36 5.79 6.76
CA LEU A 73 -0.29 4.45 6.17
C LEU A 73 -1.19 3.45 6.89
N ARG A 74 -1.29 3.53 8.21
CA ARG A 74 -2.21 2.69 8.99
C ARG A 74 -3.67 2.92 8.59
N LYS A 75 -4.08 4.18 8.42
CA LYS A 75 -5.45 4.52 8.01
C LYS A 75 -5.74 4.03 6.59
N GLU A 76 -4.80 4.20 5.67
CA GLU A 76 -4.94 3.70 4.30
C GLU A 76 -5.05 2.17 4.26
N LEU A 77 -4.27 1.46 5.07
CA LEU A 77 -4.36 -0.01 5.18
C LEU A 77 -5.73 -0.46 5.73
N GLU A 78 -6.27 0.25 6.72
CA GLU A 78 -7.61 -0.03 7.27
C GLU A 78 -8.72 0.23 6.23
N ASP A 79 -8.62 1.32 5.46
CA ASP A 79 -9.56 1.62 4.36
C ASP A 79 -9.49 0.56 3.25
N LEU A 80 -8.28 0.17 2.83
CA LEU A 80 -8.08 -0.89 1.84
C LEU A 80 -8.65 -2.23 2.31
N ARG A 81 -8.47 -2.56 3.59
CA ARG A 81 -9.03 -3.79 4.18
C ARG A 81 -10.56 -3.76 4.15
N ALA A 82 -11.18 -2.62 4.45
CA ALA A 82 -12.63 -2.46 4.38
C ALA A 82 -13.14 -2.64 2.94
N ARG A 83 -12.52 -1.96 1.96
CA ARG A 83 -12.87 -2.09 0.54
C ARG A 83 -12.72 -3.52 0.03
N LEU A 84 -11.65 -4.22 0.41
CA LEU A 84 -11.47 -5.63 0.06
C LEU A 84 -12.57 -6.51 0.65
N GLY A 85 -13.04 -6.21 1.86
CA GLY A 85 -14.17 -6.87 2.49
C GLY A 85 -15.47 -6.71 1.70
N GLU A 86 -15.76 -5.51 1.21
CA GLU A 86 -16.94 -5.25 0.36
C GLU A 86 -16.85 -5.97 -0.99
N VAL A 87 -15.70 -5.87 -1.68
CA VAL A 87 -15.48 -6.60 -2.95
C VAL A 87 -15.66 -8.11 -2.77
N HIS A 88 -15.22 -8.67 -1.64
CA HIS A 88 -15.43 -10.09 -1.35
C HIS A 88 -16.92 -10.44 -1.21
N LYS A 89 -17.71 -9.59 -0.55
CA LYS A 89 -19.17 -9.79 -0.44
C LYS A 89 -19.84 -9.72 -1.81
N ASP A 90 -19.50 -8.73 -2.62
CA ASP A 90 -20.03 -8.57 -3.98
C ASP A 90 -19.71 -9.79 -4.84
N LEU A 91 -18.49 -10.32 -4.74
CA LEU A 91 -18.08 -11.55 -5.44
C LEU A 91 -18.95 -12.76 -5.04
N LEU A 92 -19.29 -12.90 -3.76
CA LEU A 92 -20.16 -13.99 -3.29
C LEU A 92 -21.59 -13.85 -3.81
N LEU A 93 -22.12 -12.62 -3.89
CA LEU A 93 -23.42 -12.34 -4.49
C LEU A 93 -23.43 -12.68 -5.98
N ILE A 94 -22.44 -12.19 -6.75
CA ILE A 94 -22.27 -12.49 -8.18
C ILE A 94 -22.13 -14.00 -8.42
N ARG A 95 -21.42 -14.73 -7.57
CA ARG A 95 -21.28 -16.19 -7.67
C ARG A 95 -22.62 -16.91 -7.50
N ARG A 96 -23.48 -16.43 -6.59
CA ARG A 96 -24.83 -16.97 -6.41
C ARG A 96 -25.70 -16.68 -7.62
N GLU A 97 -25.73 -15.44 -8.09
CA GLU A 97 -26.52 -15.00 -9.25
C GLU A 97 -26.11 -15.70 -10.54
N SER A 98 -24.81 -15.89 -10.78
CA SER A 98 -24.28 -16.62 -11.94
C SER A 98 -24.67 -18.10 -11.93
N THR A 99 -24.82 -18.72 -10.76
CA THR A 99 -25.31 -20.10 -10.65
C THR A 99 -26.79 -20.20 -11.05
N ILE A 100 -27.62 -19.26 -10.59
CA ILE A 100 -29.03 -19.18 -11.00
C ILE A 100 -29.14 -18.91 -12.50
N SER A 101 -28.32 -17.99 -13.02
CA SER A 101 -28.26 -17.66 -14.46
C SER A 101 -27.88 -18.88 -15.30
N ARG A 102 -26.95 -19.72 -14.82
CA ARG A 102 -26.58 -20.98 -15.49
C ARG A 102 -27.74 -21.98 -15.52
N LEU A 103 -28.47 -22.14 -14.42
CA LEU A 103 -29.66 -23.00 -14.36
C LEU A 103 -30.77 -22.49 -15.28
N ALA A 104 -31.02 -21.18 -15.27
CA ALA A 104 -31.91 -20.52 -16.22
C ALA A 104 -31.47 -20.81 -17.65
N GLY A 105 -30.17 -20.77 -17.96
CA GLY A 105 -29.64 -21.11 -19.27
C GLY A 105 -30.01 -22.52 -19.73
N PHE A 106 -29.83 -23.53 -18.86
CA PHE A 106 -30.22 -24.91 -19.17
C PHE A 106 -31.73 -25.05 -19.46
N VAL A 107 -32.57 -24.48 -18.60
CA VAL A 107 -34.03 -24.51 -18.79
C VAL A 107 -34.43 -23.76 -20.07
N GLY A 108 -33.76 -22.63 -20.34
CA GLY A 108 -33.98 -21.81 -21.52
C GLY A 108 -33.62 -22.55 -22.82
N LEU A 109 -32.46 -23.19 -22.88
CA LEU A 109 -32.04 -24.02 -24.01
C LEU A 109 -33.00 -25.20 -24.23
N TRP A 110 -33.39 -25.90 -23.17
CA TRP A 110 -34.36 -26.98 -23.28
C TRP A 110 -35.71 -26.47 -23.83
N LYS A 111 -36.26 -25.39 -23.24
CA LYS A 111 -37.50 -24.78 -23.72
C LYS A 111 -37.39 -24.26 -25.15
N LEU A 112 -36.25 -23.70 -25.56
CA LEU A 112 -36.00 -23.27 -26.94
C LEU A 112 -36.24 -24.41 -27.93
N HIS A 113 -35.69 -25.59 -27.68
CA HIS A 113 -35.84 -26.75 -28.57
C HIS A 113 -37.23 -27.39 -28.51
N MET A 114 -37.91 -27.27 -27.37
CA MET A 114 -39.21 -27.90 -27.17
C MET A 114 -40.39 -26.98 -27.48
N CYS A 115 -40.20 -25.67 -27.66
CA CYS A 115 -41.32 -24.73 -27.77
C CYS A 115 -41.86 -24.63 -29.21
N SER A 116 -43.18 -24.79 -29.37
CA SER A 116 -43.93 -24.56 -30.60
C SER A 116 -43.86 -23.11 -31.08
N ASN A 117 -43.61 -22.15 -30.18
CA ASN A 117 -43.44 -20.73 -30.52
C ASN A 117 -42.03 -20.39 -31.02
N ASN A 118 -41.10 -21.36 -31.05
CA ASN A 118 -39.80 -21.15 -31.66
C ASN A 118 -39.88 -21.47 -33.15
N SER A 119 -39.68 -20.47 -34.00
CA SER A 119 -39.50 -20.65 -35.44
C SER A 119 -38.07 -20.28 -35.81
N GLN A 120 -37.25 -21.28 -36.16
CA GLN A 120 -35.85 -21.10 -36.58
C GLN A 120 -35.00 -20.24 -35.63
N GLY A 121 -35.22 -20.35 -34.32
CA GLY A 121 -34.48 -19.60 -33.30
C GLY A 121 -35.03 -18.21 -33.02
N ILE A 122 -36.22 -17.86 -33.53
CA ILE A 122 -36.95 -16.62 -33.25
C ILE A 122 -38.26 -16.97 -32.52
N CYS A 123 -38.54 -16.26 -31.42
CA CYS A 123 -39.76 -16.47 -30.65
C CYS A 123 -40.94 -15.73 -31.30
N THR A 124 -42.00 -16.46 -31.65
CA THR A 124 -43.24 -15.92 -32.22
C THR A 124 -44.26 -15.50 -31.15
N ALA A 125 -44.00 -15.76 -29.87
CA ALA A 125 -44.87 -15.36 -28.77
C ALA A 125 -44.48 -14.00 -28.16
N TRP A 126 -43.17 -13.75 -27.99
CA TRP A 126 -42.69 -12.52 -27.35
C TRP A 126 -42.63 -11.36 -28.36
N ARG A 127 -43.30 -10.26 -28.01
CA ARG A 127 -43.17 -8.97 -28.70
C ARG A 127 -42.32 -8.04 -27.83
N ILE A 128 -41.32 -7.41 -28.45
CA ILE A 128 -40.37 -6.54 -27.75
C ILE A 128 -40.77 -5.09 -28.00
N ASN A 129 -41.22 -4.40 -26.96
CA ASN A 129 -41.55 -2.97 -27.05
C ASN A 129 -40.30 -2.09 -26.87
N SER A 130 -39.35 -2.52 -26.03
CA SER A 130 -38.07 -1.88 -25.80
C SER A 130 -36.95 -2.90 -25.93
N ASP A 131 -36.00 -2.66 -26.82
CA ASP A 131 -34.90 -3.58 -27.15
C ASP A 131 -33.55 -3.18 -26.55
N ALA A 132 -33.44 -2.01 -25.91
CA ALA A 132 -32.16 -1.47 -25.42
C ALA A 132 -31.43 -2.42 -24.46
N GLU A 133 -32.12 -2.91 -23.42
CA GLU A 133 -31.54 -3.83 -22.44
C GLU A 133 -31.19 -5.18 -23.06
N LEU A 134 -32.07 -5.70 -23.92
CA LEU A 134 -31.84 -7.00 -24.54
C LEU A 134 -30.61 -6.95 -25.47
N LYS A 135 -30.43 -5.84 -26.19
CA LYS A 135 -29.25 -5.58 -27.02
C LYS A 135 -28.00 -5.32 -26.20
N ALA A 136 -28.10 -4.63 -25.07
CA ALA A 136 -26.97 -4.42 -24.18
C ALA A 136 -26.42 -5.75 -23.61
N ILE A 137 -27.30 -6.73 -23.36
CA ILE A 137 -26.91 -8.03 -22.79
C ILE A 137 -26.47 -9.02 -23.89
N TYR A 138 -27.21 -9.11 -25.00
CA TYR A 138 -27.06 -10.17 -25.99
C TYR A 138 -26.55 -9.69 -27.37
N GLY A 139 -26.34 -8.39 -27.54
CA GLY A 139 -25.98 -7.76 -28.82
C GLY A 139 -27.19 -7.45 -29.71
N ASP A 140 -26.96 -6.63 -30.74
CA ASP A 140 -28.01 -6.16 -31.66
C ASP A 140 -28.79 -7.29 -32.34
N GLN A 141 -28.11 -8.40 -32.63
CA GLN A 141 -28.66 -9.59 -33.27
C GLN A 141 -29.73 -10.32 -32.45
N ALA A 142 -29.84 -10.01 -31.15
CA ALA A 142 -30.82 -10.61 -30.26
C ALA A 142 -32.26 -10.17 -30.56
N VAL A 143 -32.44 -9.11 -31.35
CA VAL A 143 -33.74 -8.59 -31.77
C VAL A 143 -33.86 -8.62 -33.28
N VAL A 144 -35.00 -9.10 -33.76
CA VAL A 144 -35.31 -9.21 -35.18
C VAL A 144 -36.67 -8.59 -35.43
N ASP A 145 -36.79 -7.80 -36.48
CA ASP A 145 -38.09 -7.35 -36.96
C ASP A 145 -38.71 -8.42 -37.87
N VAL A 146 -39.91 -8.87 -37.52
CA VAL A 146 -40.69 -9.82 -38.31
C VAL A 146 -42.05 -9.19 -38.54
N GLU A 147 -42.30 -8.75 -39.78
CA GLU A 147 -43.57 -8.14 -40.22
C GLU A 147 -43.94 -6.88 -39.41
N GLY A 148 -42.96 -6.03 -39.09
CA GLY A 148 -43.16 -4.81 -38.31
C GLY A 148 -43.25 -5.04 -36.80
N VAL A 149 -43.01 -6.28 -36.35
CA VAL A 149 -43.01 -6.64 -34.93
C VAL A 149 -41.61 -7.05 -34.50
N LYS A 150 -41.02 -6.30 -33.56
CA LYS A 150 -39.76 -6.67 -32.93
C LYS A 150 -39.93 -7.92 -32.07
N ARG A 151 -39.09 -8.93 -32.30
CA ARG A 151 -39.12 -10.24 -31.66
C ARG A 151 -37.74 -10.66 -31.17
N ALA A 152 -37.72 -11.52 -30.15
CA ALA A 152 -36.49 -12.06 -29.59
C ALA A 152 -35.94 -13.19 -30.46
N ARG A 153 -34.66 -13.09 -30.84
CA ARG A 153 -33.87 -14.22 -31.35
C ARG A 153 -33.42 -15.08 -30.17
N VAL A 154 -34.28 -16.00 -29.77
CA VAL A 154 -34.06 -16.90 -28.64
C VAL A 154 -32.97 -17.95 -28.86
N SER A 155 -32.47 -18.13 -30.09
CA SER A 155 -31.22 -18.88 -30.35
C SER A 155 -29.98 -18.19 -29.77
N ILE A 156 -30.06 -16.88 -29.49
CA ILE A 156 -29.00 -16.10 -28.85
C ILE A 156 -29.41 -15.76 -27.41
N ALA A 157 -30.61 -15.22 -27.24
CA ALA A 157 -31.16 -14.85 -25.93
C ALA A 157 -31.97 -16.00 -25.30
N TYR A 158 -31.44 -17.22 -25.27
CA TYR A 158 -32.17 -18.42 -24.81
C TYR A 158 -32.58 -18.36 -23.34
N HIS A 159 -31.89 -17.59 -22.50
CA HIS A 159 -32.32 -17.37 -21.11
C HIS A 159 -33.71 -16.73 -21.02
N LEU A 160 -34.18 -15.99 -22.04
CA LEU A 160 -35.57 -15.51 -22.05
C LEU A 160 -36.57 -16.67 -22.01
N CYS A 161 -36.24 -17.80 -22.62
CA CYS A 161 -37.11 -18.97 -22.63
C CYS A 161 -37.29 -19.57 -21.24
N SER A 162 -36.31 -19.47 -20.32
CA SER A 162 -36.46 -20.04 -18.97
C SER A 162 -37.60 -19.38 -18.20
N PHE A 163 -37.75 -18.08 -18.39
CA PHE A 163 -38.78 -17.26 -17.75
C PHE A 163 -40.07 -17.14 -18.57
N CYS A 164 -40.14 -17.75 -19.75
CA CYS A 164 -41.29 -17.60 -20.64
C CYS A 164 -42.54 -18.30 -20.07
N PRO A 165 -43.59 -17.55 -19.69
CA PRO A 165 -44.86 -18.14 -19.25
C PRO A 165 -45.71 -18.63 -20.43
N LEU A 166 -45.35 -18.22 -21.66
CA LEU A 166 -46.01 -18.61 -22.91
C LEU A 166 -45.36 -19.86 -23.54
N PHE A 167 -44.61 -20.63 -22.76
CA PHE A 167 -44.02 -21.88 -23.24
C PHE A 167 -45.13 -22.86 -23.65
N ARG A 168 -45.06 -23.35 -24.88
CA ARG A 168 -45.98 -24.35 -25.41
C ARG A 168 -45.14 -25.49 -26.00
N PRO A 169 -45.13 -26.69 -25.40
CA PRO A 169 -44.40 -27.83 -25.97
C PRO A 169 -44.82 -28.11 -27.42
N ARG A 170 -43.89 -28.61 -28.23
CA ARG A 170 -44.18 -29.29 -29.50
C ARG A 170 -44.76 -30.66 -29.13
N GLY A 171 -45.94 -30.95 -29.66
CA GLY A 171 -46.54 -32.29 -29.58
C GLY A 171 -45.85 -33.26 -30.52
#